data_AF-A0A7W3LRI0-F1
#
_entry.id   AF-A0A7W3LRI0-F1
#
_cell.length_a   1.000
_cell.length_b   1.000
_cell.length_c   1.000
_cell.angle_alpha   90.00
_cell.angle_beta   90.00
_cell.angle_gamma   90.00
#
_symmetry.space_group_name_H-M   'P 1'
#
loop_
_entity.id
_entity.type
_entity.pdbx_description
1 polymer ?
#
loop_
_entity_poly.entity_id
_entity_poly.type
_entity_poly.pdbx_seq_one_letter_code
_entity_poly.pdbx_strand_id
1 'polypeptide(L)'
;MLRRRMVSAAVMVACVALTACARDTTVAVGQARPEARKIGIAWKPRQTVNPAQWPNACDLLSKKELQAILPQAEAIKTKASRSEVDRLDSSGRRVATDKAPHADCDYEVSLPHHIARDMYRWNNIWIRIEAIGDPAVVAKSFAIRKRGWQRDEDGDLKAPGAEACFYYEQGSTWRMPDSVMCHRGPLMFSIAVLRWPATFKSIEGDDIIEPRRTLEKQIYPAVIQSITAKV
;
A
#
# COMPACT_ATOMS: atom_id res chain seq x y z
N MET A 1 -80.50 2.70 -22.17
CA MET A 1 -79.72 1.48 -21.87
C MET A 1 -78.42 1.51 -22.66
N LEU A 2 -77.32 1.16 -21.98
CA LEU A 2 -75.95 0.86 -22.45
C LEU A 2 -75.10 1.93 -23.18
N ARG A 3 -74.23 2.54 -22.37
CA ARG A 3 -72.89 3.06 -22.74
C ARG A 3 -72.01 1.93 -23.30
N ARG A 4 -71.25 2.17 -24.37
CA ARG A 4 -70.02 1.41 -24.67
C ARG A 4 -68.86 2.37 -24.94
N ARG A 5 -67.95 2.41 -23.96
CA ARG A 5 -66.59 2.94 -24.07
C ARG A 5 -65.76 1.90 -24.85
N MET A 6 -64.89 2.33 -25.76
CA MET A 6 -63.71 1.54 -26.12
C MET A 6 -62.47 2.40 -25.93
N VAL A 7 -61.61 1.85 -25.07
CA VAL A 7 -60.42 2.41 -24.46
C VAL A 7 -59.25 2.29 -25.42
N SER A 8 -58.41 3.32 -25.40
CA SER A 8 -57.13 3.44 -26.09
C SER A 8 -56.22 2.24 -25.88
N ALA A 9 -55.69 1.67 -26.97
CA ALA A 9 -54.59 0.71 -26.91
C ALA A 9 -53.26 1.48 -26.93
N ALA A 10 -52.72 1.78 -25.75
CA ALA A 10 -51.36 2.25 -25.58
C ALA A 10 -50.41 1.05 -25.62
N VAL A 11 -49.71 0.86 -26.74
CA VAL A 11 -48.63 -0.12 -26.86
C VAL A 11 -47.41 0.44 -26.12
N MET A 12 -47.20 0.01 -24.87
CA MET A 12 -45.95 0.25 -24.16
C MET A 12 -44.85 -0.62 -24.78
N VAL A 13 -44.04 -0.04 -25.66
CA VAL A 13 -42.75 -0.60 -26.06
C VAL A 13 -41.80 -0.46 -24.88
N ALA A 14 -41.78 -1.47 -24.00
CA ALA A 14 -40.76 -1.61 -22.98
C ALA A 14 -39.48 -2.13 -23.65
N CYS A 15 -38.69 -1.21 -24.23
CA CYS A 15 -37.27 -1.47 -24.50
C CYS A 15 -36.55 -1.58 -23.15
N VAL A 16 -36.59 -2.77 -22.56
CA VAL A 16 -35.64 -3.16 -21.52
C VAL A 16 -34.29 -3.25 -22.22
N ALA A 17 -33.60 -2.11 -22.30
CA ALA A 17 -32.19 -2.09 -22.57
C ALA A 17 -31.54 -2.88 -21.43
N LEU A 18 -31.30 -4.16 -21.67
CA LEU A 18 -30.27 -4.92 -20.98
C LEU A 18 -28.96 -4.25 -21.36
N THR A 19 -28.67 -3.11 -20.71
CA THR A 19 -27.31 -2.67 -20.50
C THR A 19 -26.67 -3.77 -19.68
N ALA A 20 -26.15 -4.77 -20.39
CA ALA A 20 -25.10 -5.62 -19.87
C ALA A 20 -23.98 -4.66 -19.52
N CYS A 21 -24.03 -4.12 -18.29
CA CYS A 21 -22.99 -3.31 -17.72
C CYS A 21 -21.75 -4.18 -17.83
N ALA A 22 -20.90 -3.87 -18.82
CA ALA A 22 -19.54 -4.35 -18.84
C ALA A 22 -19.02 -4.02 -17.44
N ARG A 23 -18.84 -5.04 -16.61
CA ARG A 23 -18.33 -4.85 -15.25
C ARG A 23 -16.96 -4.23 -15.46
N ASP A 24 -16.85 -2.93 -15.23
CA ASP A 24 -15.58 -2.22 -15.29
C ASP A 24 -14.62 -3.00 -14.38
N THR A 25 -13.66 -3.68 -14.99
CA THR A 25 -12.68 -4.54 -14.32
C THR A 25 -11.55 -3.72 -13.69
N THR A 26 -11.86 -2.45 -13.46
CA THR A 26 -10.96 -1.40 -13.08
C THR A 26 -10.94 -1.34 -11.57
N VAL A 27 -9.76 -1.50 -10.99
CA VAL A 27 -9.57 -1.24 -9.56
C VAL A 27 -9.43 0.27 -9.36
N ALA A 28 -10.44 0.88 -8.76
CA ALA A 28 -10.40 2.26 -8.29
C ALA A 28 -9.51 2.36 -7.05
N VAL A 29 -8.62 3.34 -7.03
CA VAL A 29 -7.81 3.68 -5.85
C VAL A 29 -8.41 4.92 -5.19
N GLY A 30 -8.84 4.77 -3.94
CA GLY A 30 -9.39 5.87 -3.16
C GLY A 30 -8.29 6.71 -2.51
N GLN A 31 -8.71 7.82 -1.89
CA GLN A 31 -7.80 8.69 -1.15
C GLN A 31 -7.46 8.11 0.22
N ALA A 32 -6.22 8.35 0.68
CA ALA A 32 -5.81 8.04 2.03
C ALA A 32 -6.71 8.77 3.05
N ARG A 33 -7.13 8.05 4.09
CA ARG A 33 -7.88 8.60 5.23
C ARG A 33 -7.21 8.20 6.53
N PRO A 34 -6.05 8.79 6.86
CA PRO A 34 -5.25 8.34 7.99
C PRO A 34 -6.03 8.48 9.30
N GLU A 35 -5.94 7.46 10.14
CA GLU A 35 -6.54 7.50 11.47
C GLU A 35 -5.69 8.36 12.41
N ALA A 36 -6.36 9.06 13.33
CA ALA A 36 -5.68 9.90 14.32
C ALA A 36 -4.83 9.11 15.35
N ARG A 37 -4.97 7.77 15.38
CA ARG A 37 -4.23 6.90 16.29
C ARG A 37 -2.74 6.97 16.00
N LYS A 38 -1.97 7.47 16.96
CA LYS A 38 -0.50 7.47 16.91
C LYS A 38 0.09 6.11 17.29
N ILE A 39 1.25 5.80 16.70
CA ILE A 39 2.03 4.61 17.05
C ILE A 39 3.05 5.07 18.07
N GLY A 40 2.93 4.54 19.29
CA GLY A 40 3.79 4.91 20.41
C GLY A 40 5.22 4.45 20.20
N ILE A 41 6.04 5.28 19.56
CA ILE A 41 7.47 5.00 19.35
C ILE A 41 8.28 5.73 20.41
N ALA A 42 8.71 4.99 21.44
CA ALA A 42 9.63 5.49 22.45
C ALA A 42 11.08 5.27 21.99
N TRP A 43 11.84 6.34 21.79
CA TRP A 43 13.25 6.29 21.39
C TRP A 43 14.12 7.13 22.31
N LYS A 44 15.44 6.87 22.25
CA LYS A 44 16.46 7.61 23.02
C LYS A 44 17.46 8.26 22.07
N PRO A 45 18.01 9.43 22.43
CA PRO A 45 19.00 10.09 21.59
C PRO A 45 20.19 9.19 21.25
N ARG A 46 20.63 9.24 19.98
CA ARG A 46 21.76 8.52 19.39
C ARG A 46 21.66 6.98 19.45
N GLN A 47 20.46 6.44 19.63
CA GLN A 47 20.22 5.00 19.78
C GLN A 47 19.09 4.52 18.88
N THR A 48 19.19 3.28 18.41
CA THR A 48 18.03 2.54 17.90
C THR A 48 17.26 1.90 19.04
N VAL A 49 15.95 1.74 18.86
CA VAL A 49 15.09 0.97 19.74
C VAL A 49 15.40 -0.51 19.57
N ASN A 50 15.41 -1.27 20.67
CA ASN A 50 15.58 -2.71 20.63
C ASN A 50 14.47 -3.35 19.75
N PRO A 51 14.82 -4.15 18.72
CA PRO A 51 13.87 -4.85 17.85
C PRO A 51 12.79 -5.66 18.57
N ALA A 52 13.06 -6.18 19.77
CA ALA A 52 12.07 -6.88 20.59
C ALA A 52 10.96 -5.96 21.14
N GLN A 53 11.16 -4.64 21.14
CA GLN A 53 10.23 -3.62 21.64
C GLN A 53 9.54 -2.84 20.51
N TRP A 54 9.78 -3.22 19.25
CA TRP A 54 9.15 -2.55 18.12
C TRP A 54 7.63 -2.79 18.12
N PRO A 55 6.83 -1.80 17.67
CA PRO A 55 5.42 -2.01 17.44
C PRO A 55 5.21 -3.06 16.34
N ASN A 56 4.00 -3.61 16.29
CA ASN A 56 3.62 -4.53 15.23
C ASN A 56 3.50 -3.76 13.90
N ALA A 57 4.16 -4.23 12.84
CA ALA A 57 4.05 -3.63 11.51
C ALA A 57 2.60 -3.58 11.00
N CYS A 58 1.74 -4.53 11.42
CA CYS A 58 0.32 -4.53 11.05
C CYS A 58 -0.47 -3.37 11.68
N ASP A 59 0.08 -2.68 12.68
CA ASP A 59 -0.54 -1.48 13.26
C ASP A 59 -0.23 -0.20 12.47
N LEU A 60 0.75 -0.24 11.54
CA LEU A 60 1.12 0.89 10.69
C LEU A 60 0.01 1.27 9.71
N LEU A 61 -0.74 0.28 9.20
CA LEU A 61 -1.86 0.48 8.28
C LEU A 61 -3.07 -0.34 8.75
N SER A 62 -4.19 0.31 9.04
CA SER A 62 -5.38 -0.40 9.48
C SER A 62 -6.18 -0.95 8.30
N LYS A 63 -7.04 -1.93 8.56
CA LYS A 63 -7.97 -2.44 7.55
C LYS A 63 -8.90 -1.34 7.01
N LYS A 64 -9.30 -0.39 7.86
CA LYS A 64 -10.17 0.73 7.48
C LYS A 64 -9.46 1.69 6.53
N GLU A 65 -8.20 2.01 6.78
CA GLU A 65 -7.39 2.84 5.87
C GLU A 65 -7.14 2.09 4.57
N LEU A 66 -6.82 0.79 4.63
CA LEU A 66 -6.62 -0.01 3.43
C LEU A 66 -7.90 -0.11 2.58
N GLN A 67 -9.09 -0.19 3.20
CA GLN A 67 -10.38 -0.07 2.50
C GLN A 67 -10.61 1.32 1.93
N ALA A 68 -10.13 2.40 2.57
CA ALA A 68 -10.22 3.73 2.00
C ALA A 68 -9.34 3.87 0.74
N ILE A 69 -8.15 3.26 0.75
CA ILE A 69 -7.22 3.23 -0.40
C ILE A 69 -7.72 2.28 -1.48
N LEU A 70 -8.32 1.15 -1.12
CA LEU A 70 -8.86 0.13 -2.03
C LEU A 70 -10.35 -0.09 -1.72
N PRO A 71 -11.25 0.82 -2.15
CA PRO A 71 -12.68 0.77 -1.82
C PRO A 71 -13.39 -0.50 -2.29
N GLN A 72 -12.85 -1.16 -3.31
CA GLN A 72 -13.39 -2.39 -3.87
C GLN A 72 -12.83 -3.65 -3.19
N ALA A 73 -11.99 -3.55 -2.16
CA ALA A 73 -11.47 -4.71 -1.44
C ALA A 73 -12.61 -5.52 -0.80
N GLU A 74 -12.84 -6.73 -1.31
CA GLU A 74 -13.89 -7.65 -0.85
C GLU A 74 -13.51 -8.32 0.49
N ALA A 75 -12.21 -8.57 0.66
CA ALA A 75 -11.66 -9.18 1.88
C ALA A 75 -10.23 -8.69 2.13
N ILE A 76 -9.88 -8.52 3.42
CA ILE A 76 -8.54 -8.14 3.86
C ILE A 76 -8.10 -9.07 4.99
N LYS A 77 -7.05 -9.85 4.71
CA LYS A 77 -6.34 -10.65 5.71
C LYS A 77 -5.02 -9.96 6.03
N THR A 78 -4.58 -10.14 7.27
CA THR A 78 -3.37 -9.51 7.80
C THR A 78 -2.57 -10.54 8.55
N LYS A 79 -1.28 -10.65 8.25
CA LYS A 79 -0.38 -11.58 8.90
C LYS A 79 0.90 -10.87 9.32
N ALA A 80 1.12 -10.77 10.62
CA ALA A 80 2.39 -10.32 11.16
C ALA A 80 3.41 -11.45 11.11
N SER A 81 4.66 -11.12 10.78
CA SER A 81 5.78 -12.08 10.86
C SER A 81 7.04 -11.47 11.46
N ARG A 82 7.86 -12.37 11.98
CA ARG A 82 9.19 -12.06 12.50
C ARG A 82 10.15 -11.84 11.34
N SER A 83 10.99 -10.83 11.46
CA SER A 83 12.08 -10.59 10.52
C SER A 83 13.39 -10.25 11.23
N GLU A 84 14.48 -10.52 10.53
CA GLU A 84 15.82 -10.07 10.92
C GLU A 84 15.99 -8.61 10.52
N VAL A 85 16.49 -7.77 11.41
CA VAL A 85 16.59 -6.33 11.22
C VAL A 85 17.94 -5.83 11.69
N ASP A 86 18.41 -4.74 11.08
CA ASP A 86 19.72 -4.20 11.40
C ASP A 86 19.66 -3.45 12.74
N ARG A 87 20.56 -3.80 13.65
CA ARG A 87 20.90 -2.93 14.79
C ARG A 87 21.88 -1.89 14.30
N LEU A 88 21.55 -0.61 14.51
CA LEU A 88 22.36 0.51 14.02
C LEU A 88 23.15 1.17 15.15
N ASP A 89 24.34 1.66 14.85
CA ASP A 89 25.06 2.58 15.70
C ASP A 89 24.60 4.04 15.51
N SER A 90 25.20 4.97 16.27
CA SER A 90 24.89 6.41 16.18
C SER A 90 25.23 7.07 14.82
N SER A 91 25.99 6.39 13.96
CA SER A 91 26.29 6.81 12.60
C SER A 91 25.28 6.28 11.57
N GLY A 92 24.30 5.48 12.02
CA GLY A 92 23.31 4.83 11.16
C GLY A 92 23.85 3.60 10.44
N ARG A 93 25.02 3.09 10.83
CA ARG A 93 25.62 1.90 10.24
C ARG A 93 25.17 0.65 10.98
N ARG A 94 24.96 -0.43 10.24
CA ARG A 94 24.69 -1.75 10.81
C ARG A 94 25.89 -2.24 11.62
N VAL A 95 25.65 -2.59 12.89
CA VAL A 95 26.64 -3.22 13.78
C VAL A 95 26.30 -4.66 14.15
N ALA A 96 25.03 -5.04 14.02
CA ALA A 96 24.57 -6.42 14.21
C ALA A 96 23.23 -6.62 13.50
N THR A 97 22.77 -7.86 13.48
CA THR A 97 21.42 -8.24 13.05
C THR A 97 20.69 -8.83 14.26
N ASP A 98 19.51 -8.33 14.52
CA ASP A 98 18.63 -8.76 15.61
C ASP A 98 17.30 -9.25 15.03
N LYS A 99 16.43 -9.85 15.86
CA LYS A 99 15.10 -10.31 15.43
C LYS A 99 14.00 -9.45 16.03
N ALA A 100 13.17 -8.87 15.17
CA ALA A 100 11.94 -8.19 15.57
C ALA A 100 10.74 -9.16 15.38
N PRO A 101 9.98 -9.50 16.45
CA PRO A 101 8.88 -10.48 16.38
C PRO A 101 7.78 -10.14 15.38
N HIS A 102 7.57 -8.85 15.11
CA HIS A 102 6.47 -8.33 14.29
C HIS A 102 6.93 -7.22 13.34
N ALA A 103 8.15 -7.34 12.79
CA ALA A 103 8.70 -6.34 11.87
C ALA A 103 8.00 -6.32 10.51
N ASP A 104 7.35 -7.41 10.11
CA ASP A 104 6.66 -7.49 8.82
C ASP A 104 5.16 -7.61 9.01
N CYS A 105 4.40 -7.04 8.08
CA CYS A 105 2.99 -7.32 7.89
C CYS A 105 2.68 -7.56 6.42
N ASP A 106 2.06 -8.71 6.15
CA ASP A 106 1.49 -9.03 4.85
C ASP A 106 -0.02 -8.78 4.87
N TYR A 107 -0.48 -7.89 3.98
CA TYR A 107 -1.88 -7.58 3.76
C TYR A 107 -2.34 -8.27 2.48
N GLU A 108 -3.02 -9.40 2.62
CA GLU A 108 -3.67 -10.07 1.51
C GLU A 108 -5.03 -9.41 1.24
N VAL A 109 -5.17 -8.79 0.07
CA VAL A 109 -6.37 -8.07 -0.36
C VAL A 109 -7.03 -8.81 -1.51
N SER A 110 -8.29 -9.19 -1.33
CA SER A 110 -9.12 -9.71 -2.41
C SER A 110 -9.76 -8.56 -3.17
N LEU A 111 -9.48 -8.46 -4.46
CA LEU A 111 -10.07 -7.46 -5.36
C LEU A 111 -10.99 -8.14 -6.38
N PRO A 112 -12.05 -7.46 -6.87
CA PRO A 112 -12.89 -7.97 -7.94
C PRO A 112 -12.05 -8.29 -9.16
N HIS A 113 -12.26 -9.49 -9.73
CA HIS A 113 -11.51 -9.96 -10.88
C HIS A 113 -12.44 -10.68 -11.87
N HIS A 114 -12.18 -10.52 -13.17
CA HIS A 114 -13.01 -11.08 -14.24
C HIS A 114 -12.58 -12.48 -14.66
N ILE A 115 -11.32 -12.87 -14.39
CA ILE A 115 -10.83 -14.22 -14.68
C ILE A 115 -11.27 -15.16 -13.55
N ALA A 116 -11.95 -16.25 -13.91
CA ALA A 116 -12.51 -17.27 -13.02
C ALA A 116 -11.47 -18.10 -12.23
N ARG A 117 -10.22 -17.64 -12.12
CA ARG A 117 -9.18 -18.32 -11.34
C ARG A 117 -8.91 -17.54 -10.05
N ASP A 118 -9.28 -18.13 -8.92
CA ASP A 118 -9.16 -17.52 -7.60
C ASP A 118 -7.74 -17.08 -7.23
N MET A 119 -6.72 -17.69 -7.82
CA MET A 119 -5.32 -17.33 -7.58
C MET A 119 -4.96 -15.89 -7.99
N TYR A 120 -5.75 -15.25 -8.88
CA TYR A 120 -5.52 -13.86 -9.31
C TYR A 120 -6.38 -12.85 -8.54
N ARG A 121 -7.25 -13.31 -7.63
CA ARG A 121 -8.06 -12.42 -6.79
C ARG A 121 -7.26 -11.81 -5.64
N TRP A 122 -6.23 -12.50 -5.17
CA TRP A 122 -5.47 -12.12 -3.98
C TRP A 122 -4.20 -11.36 -4.36
N ASN A 123 -4.17 -10.12 -3.94
CA ASN A 123 -3.08 -9.17 -4.10
C ASN A 123 -2.43 -8.95 -2.74
N ASN A 124 -1.16 -8.58 -2.70
CA ASN A 124 -0.45 -8.41 -1.43
C ASN A 124 0.14 -7.02 -1.33
N ILE A 125 0.01 -6.40 -0.18
CA ILE A 125 0.83 -5.26 0.23
C ILE A 125 1.63 -5.72 1.42
N TRP A 126 2.95 -5.71 1.28
CA TRP A 126 3.87 -6.07 2.34
C TRP A 126 4.49 -4.79 2.90
N ILE A 127 4.42 -4.63 4.21
CA ILE A 127 5.03 -3.52 4.94
C ILE A 127 6.03 -4.09 5.92
N ARG A 128 7.25 -3.55 5.92
CA ARG A 128 8.28 -3.91 6.89
C ARG A 128 8.83 -2.70 7.61
N ILE A 129 8.96 -2.81 8.92
CA ILE A 129 9.74 -1.87 9.73
C ILE A 129 11.22 -2.22 9.52
N GLU A 130 11.98 -1.25 9.05
CA GLU A 130 13.40 -1.41 8.74
C GLU A 130 14.29 -0.89 9.87
N ALA A 131 13.87 0.19 10.53
CA ALA A 131 14.52 0.71 11.72
C ALA A 131 13.56 1.57 12.55
N ILE A 132 13.78 1.55 13.87
CA ILE A 132 13.18 2.49 14.81
C ILE A 132 14.27 3.05 15.72
N GLY A 133 14.31 4.36 15.92
CA GLY A 133 15.36 4.98 16.74
C GLY A 133 15.30 6.50 16.79
N ASP A 134 16.41 7.08 17.24
CA ASP A 134 16.66 8.52 17.06
C ASP A 134 16.48 8.89 15.58
N PRO A 135 15.63 9.90 15.26
CA PRO A 135 15.40 10.35 13.89
C PRO A 135 16.68 10.64 13.09
N ALA A 136 17.72 11.19 13.72
CA ALA A 136 18.99 11.46 13.05
C ALA A 136 19.77 10.18 12.72
N VAL A 137 19.66 9.14 13.55
CA VAL A 137 20.26 7.82 13.27
C VAL A 137 19.50 7.13 12.13
N VAL A 138 18.17 7.19 12.17
CA VAL A 138 17.29 6.63 11.15
C VAL A 138 17.53 7.30 9.78
N ALA A 139 17.58 8.63 9.73
CA ALA A 139 17.86 9.37 8.50
C ALA A 139 19.25 9.06 7.92
N LYS A 140 20.29 8.89 8.76
CA LYS A 140 21.63 8.48 8.31
C LYS A 140 21.61 7.07 7.70
N SER A 141 20.93 6.13 8.36
CA SER A 141 20.78 4.76 7.86
C SER A 141 20.04 4.72 6.53
N PHE A 142 18.95 5.48 6.41
CA PHE A 142 18.22 5.66 5.17
C PHE A 142 19.14 6.20 4.06
N ALA A 143 19.92 7.24 4.31
CA ALA A 143 20.85 7.80 3.33
C ALA A 143 21.96 6.82 2.92
N ILE A 144 22.43 5.98 3.85
CA ILE A 144 23.40 4.90 3.56
C ILE A 144 22.77 3.85 2.65
N ARG A 145 21.56 3.38 2.96
CA ARG A 145 20.83 2.38 2.14
C ARG A 145 20.48 2.93 0.77
N LYS A 146 20.00 4.17 0.69
CA LYS A 146 19.71 4.87 -0.57
C LYS A 146 20.92 4.84 -1.50
N ARG A 147 22.10 5.26 -1.03
CA ARG A 147 23.35 5.20 -1.83
C ARG A 147 23.78 3.78 -2.22
N GLY A 148 23.40 2.77 -1.46
CA GLY A 148 23.77 1.39 -1.73
C GLY A 148 22.81 0.67 -2.67
N TRP A 149 21.54 1.07 -2.72
CA TRP A 149 20.47 0.28 -3.34
C TRP A 149 19.69 1.03 -4.44
N GLN A 150 19.66 2.36 -4.42
CA GLN A 150 19.02 3.13 -5.48
C GLN A 150 19.91 3.11 -6.73
N ARG A 151 19.33 2.80 -7.89
CA ARG A 151 20.03 2.97 -9.17
C ARG A 151 20.07 4.45 -9.52
N ASP A 152 21.09 4.89 -10.25
CA ASP A 152 21.22 6.31 -10.65
C ASP A 152 20.01 6.83 -11.46
N GLU A 153 19.29 5.93 -12.13
CA GLU A 153 18.11 6.23 -12.95
C GLU A 153 16.80 6.30 -12.13
N ASP A 154 16.79 5.72 -10.92
CA ASP A 154 15.60 5.69 -10.08
C ASP A 154 15.47 7.02 -9.32
N GLY A 155 14.47 7.82 -9.70
CA GLY A 155 14.16 9.06 -8.99
C GLY A 155 13.65 8.83 -7.56
N ASP A 156 13.66 9.89 -6.76
CA ASP A 156 13.03 9.87 -5.43
C ASP A 156 11.51 9.85 -5.55
N LEU A 157 10.84 9.02 -4.73
CA LEU A 157 9.40 9.07 -4.60
C LEU A 157 9.01 10.21 -3.66
N LYS A 158 8.24 11.18 -4.17
CA LYS A 158 7.61 12.21 -3.36
C LYS A 158 6.28 11.69 -2.83
N ALA A 159 6.25 11.29 -1.56
CA ALA A 159 5.03 10.84 -0.89
C ALA A 159 4.64 11.81 0.25
N PRO A 160 3.36 12.22 0.36
CA PRO A 160 2.91 13.11 1.43
C PRO A 160 3.23 12.57 2.82
N GLY A 161 3.75 13.43 3.70
CA GLY A 161 4.04 13.11 5.10
C GLY A 161 5.36 12.39 5.34
N ALA A 162 5.98 11.77 4.33
CA ALA A 162 7.32 11.22 4.43
C ALA A 162 8.39 12.34 4.31
N GLU A 163 9.54 12.13 4.97
CA GLU A 163 10.69 13.02 4.81
C GLU A 163 11.47 12.70 3.53
N ALA A 164 11.65 11.41 3.24
CA ALA A 164 12.17 10.94 1.97
C ALA A 164 11.72 9.50 1.70
N CYS A 165 11.61 9.17 0.41
CA CYS A 165 11.42 7.81 -0.08
C CYS A 165 12.27 7.57 -1.33
N PHE A 166 12.74 6.35 -1.55
CA PHE A 166 13.39 5.92 -2.79
C PHE A 166 12.92 4.52 -3.20
N TYR A 167 12.94 4.27 -4.51
CA TYR A 167 12.73 2.94 -5.06
C TYR A 167 13.99 2.09 -4.95
N TYR A 168 13.82 0.81 -4.66
CA TYR A 168 14.90 -0.16 -4.69
C TYR A 168 14.42 -1.53 -5.17
N GLU A 169 15.33 -2.25 -5.82
CA GLU A 169 15.09 -3.60 -6.31
C GLU A 169 15.57 -4.63 -5.28
N GLN A 170 14.67 -5.48 -4.78
CA GLN A 170 15.01 -6.52 -3.81
C GLN A 170 15.46 -7.80 -4.55
N GLY A 171 16.66 -7.79 -5.13
CA GLY A 171 17.34 -8.98 -5.66
C GLY A 171 16.90 -9.44 -7.06
N SER A 172 17.80 -10.17 -7.73
CA SER A 172 17.88 -10.42 -9.18
C SER A 172 16.85 -11.37 -9.82
N THR A 173 15.74 -11.65 -9.15
CA THR A 173 14.67 -12.44 -9.78
C THR A 173 13.61 -11.50 -10.32
N TRP A 174 13.45 -11.52 -11.65
CA TRP A 174 12.53 -10.78 -12.55
C TRP A 174 11.02 -10.77 -12.18
N ARG A 175 10.65 -10.85 -10.90
CA ARG A 175 9.29 -11.08 -10.41
C ARG A 175 8.93 -10.32 -9.14
N MET A 176 9.85 -9.61 -8.48
CA MET A 176 9.47 -8.74 -7.37
C MET A 176 9.34 -7.30 -7.89
N PRO A 177 8.16 -6.68 -7.77
CA PRO A 177 7.95 -5.29 -8.16
C PRO A 177 8.78 -4.34 -7.30
N ASP A 178 9.06 -3.17 -7.87
CA ASP A 178 9.81 -2.08 -7.23
C ASP A 178 9.32 -1.86 -5.81
N SER A 179 10.21 -2.02 -4.84
CA SER A 179 9.91 -1.75 -3.43
C SER A 179 10.25 -0.30 -3.13
N VAL A 180 9.50 0.32 -2.23
CA VAL A 180 9.76 1.69 -1.79
C VAL A 180 10.27 1.63 -0.35
N MET A 181 11.41 2.26 -0.09
CA MET A 181 11.86 2.53 1.27
C MET A 181 11.56 3.98 1.60
N CYS A 182 11.02 4.25 2.78
CA CYS A 182 10.71 5.57 3.28
C CYS A 182 11.21 5.76 4.71
N HIS A 183 11.38 7.02 5.12
CA HIS A 183 11.48 7.36 6.53
C HIS A 183 10.67 8.61 6.89
N ARG A 184 10.31 8.68 8.18
CA ARG A 184 9.68 9.82 8.81
C ARG A 184 10.05 9.82 10.29
N GLY A 185 10.76 10.86 10.76
CA GLY A 185 11.15 10.96 12.16
C GLY A 185 11.84 9.67 12.66
N PRO A 186 11.35 9.03 13.73
CA PRO A 186 12.00 7.86 14.33
C PRO A 186 11.74 6.54 13.58
N LEU A 187 11.00 6.53 12.47
CA LEU A 187 10.61 5.32 11.75
C LEU A 187 11.19 5.29 10.34
N MET A 188 11.79 4.16 9.96
CA MET A 188 12.10 3.78 8.58
C MET A 188 11.39 2.48 8.25
N PHE A 189 10.77 2.42 7.08
CA PHE A 189 9.95 1.29 6.66
C PHE A 189 10.05 1.08 5.15
N SER A 190 9.76 -0.13 4.71
CA SER A 190 9.63 -0.48 3.30
C SER A 190 8.21 -0.95 2.99
N ILE A 191 7.80 -0.72 1.74
CA ILE A 191 6.53 -1.20 1.18
C ILE A 191 6.87 -1.93 -0.12
N ALA A 192 6.35 -3.14 -0.27
CA ALA A 192 6.35 -3.87 -1.53
C ALA A 192 4.93 -4.30 -1.85
N VAL A 193 4.59 -4.37 -3.13
CA VAL A 193 3.22 -4.67 -3.57
C VAL A 193 3.24 -5.90 -4.48
N LEU A 194 3.06 -7.09 -3.92
CA LEU A 194 3.27 -8.36 -4.65
C LEU A 194 1.99 -8.88 -5.31
N ARG A 195 2.15 -9.47 -6.51
CA ARG A 195 1.08 -10.19 -7.25
C ARG A 195 -0.14 -9.33 -7.57
N TRP A 196 0.06 -8.28 -8.38
CA TRP A 196 -1.02 -7.44 -8.90
C TRP A 196 -1.20 -7.67 -10.39
N PRO A 197 -2.06 -8.61 -10.81
CA PRO A 197 -2.34 -8.87 -12.22
C PRO A 197 -3.30 -7.83 -12.85
N ALA A 198 -3.81 -6.88 -12.07
CA ALA A 198 -4.86 -5.97 -12.50
C ALA A 198 -4.34 -4.82 -13.38
N THR A 199 -5.01 -4.59 -14.51
CA THR A 199 -5.03 -3.30 -15.19
C THR A 199 -5.85 -2.30 -14.36
N PHE A 200 -5.35 -1.08 -14.21
CA PHE A 200 -6.02 -0.01 -13.47
C PHE A 200 -6.47 1.08 -14.45
N LYS A 201 -7.57 1.76 -14.17
CA LYS A 201 -7.95 3.04 -14.78
C LYS A 201 -7.98 4.07 -13.66
N SER A 202 -7.56 5.29 -13.98
CA SER A 202 -7.73 6.41 -13.07
C SER A 202 -9.22 6.70 -12.87
N ILE A 203 -9.59 7.15 -11.68
CA ILE A 203 -10.94 7.70 -11.43
C ILE A 203 -11.15 9.00 -12.23
N GLU A 204 -10.07 9.63 -12.70
CA GLU A 204 -10.07 10.94 -13.38
C GLU A 204 -9.88 10.87 -14.92
N GLY A 205 -9.99 9.69 -15.56
CA GLY A 205 -9.91 9.59 -17.02
C GLY A 205 -9.99 8.16 -17.59
N ASP A 206 -10.36 8.05 -18.87
CA ASP A 206 -10.60 6.77 -19.59
C ASP A 206 -9.30 6.01 -20.00
N ASP A 207 -8.12 6.52 -19.66
CA ASP A 207 -6.85 5.87 -20.02
C ASP A 207 -6.60 4.60 -19.18
N ILE A 208 -6.27 3.50 -19.86
CA ILE A 208 -5.72 2.30 -19.22
C ILE A 208 -4.32 2.67 -18.71
N ILE A 209 -4.17 2.73 -17.39
CA ILE A 209 -2.90 3.04 -16.76
C ILE A 209 -2.12 1.75 -16.56
N GLU A 210 -0.86 1.75 -16.99
CA GLU A 210 0.08 0.67 -16.70
C GLU A 210 0.09 0.36 -15.19
N PRO A 211 -0.02 -0.91 -14.77
CA PRO A 211 -0.09 -1.30 -13.36
C PRO A 211 0.97 -0.63 -12.48
N ARG A 212 2.19 -0.52 -13.00
CA ARG A 212 3.30 0.19 -12.35
C ARG A 212 2.97 1.65 -12.04
N ARG A 213 2.43 2.41 -13.00
CA ARG A 213 2.10 3.84 -12.79
C ARG A 213 1.03 4.02 -11.72
N THR A 214 0.05 3.12 -11.61
CA THR A 214 -0.98 3.21 -10.55
C THR A 214 -0.40 2.90 -9.17
N LEU A 215 0.50 1.92 -9.08
CA LEU A 215 1.24 1.65 -7.86
C LEU A 215 2.04 2.87 -7.42
N GLU A 216 2.84 3.43 -8.32
CA GLU A 216 3.74 4.55 -8.05
C GLU A 216 3.00 5.85 -7.73
N LYS A 217 1.92 6.17 -8.47
CA LYS A 217 1.25 7.47 -8.36
C LYS A 217 0.09 7.49 -7.38
N GLN A 218 -0.50 6.34 -7.05
CA GLN A 218 -1.72 6.29 -6.25
C GLN A 218 -1.56 5.42 -5.00
N ILE A 219 -1.21 4.13 -5.16
CA ILE A 219 -1.20 3.20 -4.02
C ILE A 219 -0.05 3.49 -3.05
N TYR A 220 1.19 3.60 -3.52
CA TYR A 220 2.33 3.88 -2.66
C TYR A 220 2.15 5.21 -1.90
N PRO A 221 1.87 6.35 -2.55
CA PRO A 221 1.66 7.61 -1.83
C PRO A 221 0.55 7.53 -0.78
N ALA A 222 -0.57 6.86 -1.08
CA ALA A 222 -1.69 6.76 -0.15
C ALA A 222 -1.37 5.88 1.08
N VAL A 223 -0.66 4.77 0.87
CA VAL A 223 -0.17 3.91 1.97
C VAL A 223 0.84 4.67 2.82
N ILE A 224 1.83 5.33 2.19
CA ILE A 224 2.87 6.11 2.88
C ILE A 224 2.24 7.25 3.69
N GLN A 225 1.28 7.98 3.13
CA GLN A 225 0.57 9.04 3.83
C GLN A 225 -0.17 8.50 5.06
N SER A 226 -0.79 7.33 4.97
CA SER A 226 -1.50 6.70 6.09
C SER A 226 -0.54 6.27 7.20
N ILE A 227 0.62 5.71 6.87
CA ILE A 227 1.64 5.31 7.85
C ILE A 227 2.25 6.56 8.51
N THR A 228 2.71 7.53 7.72
CA THR A 228 3.47 8.69 8.21
C THR A 228 2.63 9.65 9.03
N ALA A 229 1.31 9.69 8.84
CA ALA A 229 0.39 10.45 9.67
C ALA A 229 0.32 9.94 11.13
N LYS A 230 0.77 8.71 11.41
CA LYS A 230 0.72 8.08 12.74
C LYS A 230 2.04 8.12 13.50
N VAL A 231 3.12 8.49 12.81
CA VAL A 231 4.44 8.77 13.39
C VAL A 231 4.45 10.18 13.99
#